data_AF-X0ZM51-F1
#
_entry.id   AF-X0ZM51-F1
#
_cell.length_a   1.000
_cell.length_b   1.000
_cell.length_c   1.000
_cell.angle_alpha   90.00
_cell.angle_beta   90.00
_cell.angle_gamma   90.00
#
_symmetry.space_group_name_H-M   'P 1'
#
loop_
_entity.id
_entity.type
_entity.pdbx_description
1 polymer ?
#
loop_
_entity_poly.entity_id
_entity_poly.type
_entity_poly.pdbx_seq_one_letter_code
_entity_poly.pdbx_strand_id
1 'polypeptide(L)'
;MRDELAVERRYSISEASKLIGVARSTIQGWKSRKYYQPSITDMETGQKYFSFRDLVLLEATRILRVNRTHSIQRLRKYVPRFMELFEKMGDKMEEFSILVFGDQLMAYTGDATIYGPKEDPDMHLCIAGLRDRVQNQLLFGTAPREKLPGDLVWIDGNPVRT
;
A
#
# COMPACT_ATOMS: atom_id res chain seq x y z
N MET A 1 -30.66 -1.97 -15.86
CA MET A 1 -29.43 -2.77 -15.92
C MET A 1 -28.52 -2.25 -14.82
N ARG A 2 -28.42 -2.98 -13.71
CA ARG A 2 -27.48 -2.67 -12.63
C ARG A 2 -26.16 -3.33 -13.01
N ASP A 3 -25.07 -2.57 -12.97
CA ASP A 3 -23.72 -3.02 -13.31
C ASP A 3 -23.40 -4.35 -12.63
N GLU A 4 -23.40 -5.41 -13.43
CA GLU A 4 -22.83 -6.69 -13.08
C GLU A 4 -21.31 -6.52 -13.02
N LEU A 5 -20.75 -6.79 -11.84
CA LEU A 5 -19.35 -7.19 -11.64
C LEU A 5 -18.29 -6.07 -11.76
N ALA A 6 -18.36 -5.06 -10.90
CA ALA A 6 -17.13 -4.59 -10.27
C ALA A 6 -16.67 -5.66 -9.25
N VAL A 7 -16.25 -6.84 -9.73
CA VAL A 7 -15.54 -7.79 -8.88
C VAL A 7 -14.28 -7.07 -8.46
N GLU A 8 -14.24 -6.66 -7.19
CA GLU A 8 -13.06 -6.08 -6.59
C GLU A 8 -11.90 -7.02 -6.90
N ARG A 9 -10.96 -6.52 -7.71
CA ARG A 9 -9.89 -7.35 -8.27
C ARG A 9 -9.12 -7.98 -7.12
N ARG A 10 -8.94 -9.29 -7.21
CA ARG A 10 -8.23 -10.11 -6.22
C ARG A 10 -6.79 -10.27 -6.64
N TYR A 11 -5.85 -9.94 -5.77
CA TYR A 11 -4.43 -10.11 -6.01
C TYR A 11 -3.87 -11.20 -5.09
N SER A 12 -3.15 -12.17 -5.64
CA SER A 12 -2.38 -13.13 -4.86
C SER A 12 -1.20 -12.45 -4.17
N ILE A 13 -0.59 -13.14 -3.19
CA ILE A 13 0.64 -12.64 -2.54
C ILE A 13 1.79 -12.45 -3.55
N SER A 14 1.82 -13.26 -4.60
CA SER A 14 2.84 -13.15 -5.67
C SER A 14 2.62 -11.91 -6.52
N GLU A 15 1.37 -11.57 -6.84
CA GLU A 15 1.04 -10.33 -7.57
C GLU A 15 1.27 -9.11 -6.70
N ALA A 16 0.78 -9.12 -5.45
CA ALA A 16 1.01 -8.03 -4.50
C ALA A 16 2.52 -7.76 -4.30
N SER A 17 3.34 -8.81 -4.19
CA SER A 17 4.80 -8.69 -4.12
C SER A 17 5.41 -7.94 -5.30
N LYS A 18 4.95 -8.24 -6.53
CA LYS A 18 5.43 -7.58 -7.75
C LYS A 18 4.94 -6.13 -7.86
N LEU A 19 3.67 -5.89 -7.55
CA LEU A 19 3.03 -4.56 -7.66
C LEU A 19 3.61 -3.54 -6.67
N ILE A 20 3.96 -4.02 -5.48
CA ILE A 20 4.51 -3.21 -4.39
C ILE A 20 6.05 -3.16 -4.42
N GLY A 21 6.70 -4.13 -5.07
CA GLY A 21 8.17 -4.23 -5.09
C GLY A 21 8.75 -4.68 -3.75
N VAL A 22 8.05 -5.57 -3.05
CA VAL A 22 8.48 -6.14 -1.76
C VAL A 22 8.49 -7.66 -1.87
N ALA A 23 9.52 -8.32 -1.34
CA ALA A 23 9.61 -9.77 -1.38
C ALA A 23 8.39 -10.45 -0.72
N ARG A 24 7.94 -11.59 -1.28
CA ARG A 24 6.83 -12.38 -0.73
C ARG A 24 7.04 -12.75 0.74
N SER A 25 8.26 -13.13 1.12
CA SER A 25 8.64 -13.45 2.49
C SER A 25 8.47 -12.26 3.44
N THR A 26 8.77 -11.04 2.99
CA THR A 26 8.55 -9.82 3.77
C THR A 26 7.07 -9.55 3.99
N ILE A 27 6.23 -9.67 2.95
CA ILE A 27 4.76 -9.55 3.09
C ILE A 27 4.22 -10.61 4.05
N GLN A 28 4.71 -11.85 3.94
CA GLN A 28 4.34 -12.93 4.84
C GLN A 28 4.77 -12.69 6.29
N GLY A 29 5.95 -12.11 6.49
CA GLY A 29 6.45 -11.68 7.79
C GLY A 29 5.61 -10.55 8.40
N TRP A 30 5.06 -9.64 7.58
CA TRP A 30 4.12 -8.62 8.07
C TRP A 30 2.77 -9.23 8.46
N LYS A 31 2.29 -10.20 7.69
CA LYS A 31 1.07 -10.96 7.98
C LYS A 31 1.17 -11.75 9.28
N SER A 32 2.27 -12.50 9.48
CA SER A 32 2.45 -13.33 10.69
C SER A 32 2.49 -12.50 11.97
N ARG A 33 2.99 -11.26 11.89
CA ARG A 33 3.02 -10.31 13.00
C ARG A 33 1.72 -9.50 13.16
N LYS A 34 0.66 -9.87 12.42
CA LYS A 34 -0.67 -9.25 12.42
C LYS A 34 -0.65 -7.75 12.10
N TYR A 35 0.29 -7.29 11.26
CA TYR A 35 0.30 -5.90 10.78
C TYR A 35 -0.73 -5.69 9.69
N TYR A 36 -1.02 -6.74 8.95
CA TYR A 36 -1.84 -6.69 7.76
C TYR A 36 -2.45 -8.08 7.54
N GLN A 37 -3.66 -8.14 7.03
CA GLN A 37 -4.25 -9.38 6.53
C GLN A 37 -4.96 -9.10 5.20
N PRO A 38 -4.89 -10.03 4.23
CA PRO A 38 -5.70 -9.94 3.03
C PRO A 38 -7.17 -9.87 3.39
N SER A 39 -7.86 -8.85 2.86
CA SER A 39 -9.26 -8.56 3.18
C SER A 39 -10.23 -9.48 2.45
N ILE A 40 -9.80 -10.07 1.33
CA ILE A 40 -10.64 -10.95 0.52
C ILE A 40 -10.34 -12.40 0.86
N THR A 41 -11.38 -13.18 1.15
CA THR A 41 -11.31 -14.63 1.27
C THR A 41 -12.23 -15.25 0.24
N ASP A 42 -11.69 -16.15 -0.56
CA ASP A 42 -12.46 -16.96 -1.49
C ASP A 42 -13.28 -17.98 -0.69
N MET A 43 -14.61 -17.93 -0.84
CA MET A 43 -15.55 -18.68 0.00
C MET A 43 -15.55 -20.18 -0.32
N GLU A 44 -15.13 -20.57 -1.53
CA GLU A 44 -15.12 -21.97 -1.96
C GLU A 44 -13.83 -22.67 -1.55
N THR A 45 -12.70 -21.99 -1.72
CA THR A 45 -11.36 -22.55 -1.49
C THR A 45 -10.75 -22.16 -0.14
N GLY A 46 -11.31 -21.15 0.54
CA GLY A 46 -10.73 -20.54 1.74
C GLY A 46 -9.45 -19.74 1.47
N GLN A 47 -9.06 -19.57 0.20
CA GLN A 47 -7.83 -18.89 -0.18
C GLN A 47 -7.94 -17.38 0.05
N LYS A 48 -6.90 -16.77 0.60
CA LYS A 48 -6.86 -15.34 0.91
C LYS A 48 -6.21 -14.52 -0.22
N TYR A 49 -6.85 -13.42 -0.59
CA TYR A 49 -6.45 -12.49 -1.63
C TYR A 49 -6.45 -11.05 -1.13
N PHE A 50 -5.60 -10.24 -1.74
CA PHE A 50 -5.44 -8.83 -1.46
C PHE A 50 -6.45 -8.06 -2.33
N SER A 51 -7.11 -7.07 -1.75
CA SER A 51 -7.89 -6.04 -2.45
C SER A 51 -6.98 -4.89 -2.95
N PHE A 52 -7.54 -3.89 -3.64
CA PHE A 52 -6.76 -2.68 -3.94
C PHE A 52 -6.44 -1.87 -2.67
N ARG A 53 -7.37 -1.79 -1.71
CA ARG A 53 -7.14 -1.14 -0.39
C ARG A 53 -5.97 -1.76 0.36
N ASP A 54 -5.88 -3.09 0.28
CA ASP A 54 -4.77 -3.84 0.81
C ASP A 54 -3.43 -3.46 0.16
N LEU A 55 -3.40 -3.27 -1.15
CA LEU A 55 -2.21 -2.81 -1.87
C LEU A 55 -1.80 -1.40 -1.44
N VAL A 56 -2.75 -0.48 -1.25
CA VAL A 56 -2.48 0.86 -0.71
C VAL A 56 -1.83 0.77 0.67
N LEU A 57 -2.37 -0.07 1.55
CA LEU A 57 -1.82 -0.26 2.91
C LEU A 57 -0.43 -0.91 2.89
N LEU A 58 -0.18 -1.86 1.98
CA LEU A 58 1.14 -2.45 1.78
C LEU A 58 2.15 -1.42 1.28
N GLU A 59 1.77 -0.56 0.33
CA GLU A 59 2.63 0.50 -0.20
C GLU A 59 2.97 1.52 0.88
N ALA A 60 1.97 1.96 1.66
CA ALA A 60 2.19 2.83 2.80
C ALA A 60 3.16 2.20 3.82
N THR A 61 2.94 0.93 4.15
CA THR A 61 3.82 0.17 5.06
C THR A 61 5.25 0.09 4.53
N ARG A 62 5.42 -0.12 3.21
CA ARG A 62 6.73 -0.13 2.56
C ARG A 62 7.42 1.22 2.71
N ILE A 63 6.77 2.33 2.36
CA ILE A 63 7.37 3.67 2.42
C ILE A 63 7.76 4.03 3.86
N LEU A 64 6.86 3.83 4.82
CA LEU A 64 7.13 4.13 6.24
C LEU A 64 8.29 3.28 6.82
N ARG A 65 8.48 2.05 6.32
CA ARG A 65 9.64 1.22 6.71
C ARG A 65 10.93 1.63 6.03
N VAL A 66 10.88 2.03 4.75
CA VAL A 66 12.05 2.46 3.97
C VAL A 66 12.69 3.70 4.59
N ASN A 67 11.85 4.64 5.04
CA ASN A 67 12.32 5.86 5.67
C ASN A 67 12.89 5.64 7.08
N ARG A 68 12.82 4.41 7.63
CA ARG A 68 13.28 4.00 8.97
C ARG A 68 12.74 4.85 10.13
N THR A 69 11.82 5.77 9.87
CA THR A 69 11.30 6.73 10.83
C THR A 69 10.34 6.10 11.83
N HIS A 70 9.80 4.91 11.54
CA HIS A 70 8.72 4.33 12.33
C HIS A 70 8.97 2.89 12.75
N SER A 71 8.80 2.65 14.06
CA SER A 71 8.84 1.32 14.64
C SER A 71 7.64 0.48 14.19
N ILE A 72 7.81 -0.84 14.33
CA ILE A 72 6.75 -1.84 14.15
C ILE A 72 5.47 -1.49 14.94
N GLN A 73 5.61 -0.99 16.15
CA GLN A 73 4.50 -0.65 17.03
C GLN A 73 3.71 0.54 16.49
N ARG A 74 4.40 1.49 15.85
CA ARG A 74 3.78 2.66 15.22
C ARG A 74 2.98 2.27 13.98
N LEU A 75 3.52 1.38 13.14
CA LEU A 75 2.81 0.81 12.00
C LEU A 75 1.47 0.17 12.40
N ARG A 76 1.44 -0.58 13.51
CA ARG A 76 0.20 -1.18 14.04
C ARG A 76 -0.85 -0.13 14.44
N LYS A 77 -0.44 1.08 14.83
CA LYS A 77 -1.37 2.18 15.16
C LYS A 77 -1.94 2.84 13.90
N TYR A 78 -1.21 2.86 12.79
CA TYR A 78 -1.73 3.45 11.55
C TYR A 78 -2.74 2.56 10.85
N VAL A 79 -2.59 1.23 10.92
CA VAL A 79 -3.49 0.29 10.24
C VAL A 79 -4.99 0.60 10.49
N PRO A 80 -5.49 0.69 11.73
CA PRO A 80 -6.91 1.04 11.94
C PRO A 80 -7.27 2.42 11.39
N ARG A 81 -6.36 3.40 11.46
CA ARG A 81 -6.59 4.75 10.92
C ARG A 81 -6.66 4.77 9.39
N PHE A 82 -5.86 3.95 8.72
CA PHE A 82 -5.98 3.74 7.27
C PHE A 82 -7.33 3.14 6.92
N MET A 83 -7.80 2.14 7.69
CA MET A 83 -9.11 1.54 7.45
C MET A 83 -10.24 2.55 7.63
N GLU A 84 -10.24 3.32 8.73
CA GLU A 84 -11.20 4.42 8.95
C GLU A 84 -11.15 5.47 7.83
N LEU A 85 -9.95 5.75 7.32
CA LEU A 85 -9.76 6.71 6.24
C LEU A 85 -10.30 6.17 4.92
N PHE A 86 -10.07 4.89 4.60
CA PHE A 86 -10.59 4.23 3.41
C PHE A 86 -12.13 4.17 3.42
N GLU A 87 -12.74 3.95 4.59
CA GLU A 87 -14.19 4.03 4.75
C GLU A 87 -14.73 5.42 4.41
N LYS A 88 -14.06 6.49 4.87
CA LYS A 88 -14.44 7.87 4.57
C LYS A 88 -14.25 8.25 3.10
N MET A 89 -13.21 7.74 2.45
CA MET A 89 -12.95 7.97 1.03
C MET A 89 -13.97 7.29 0.12
N GLY A 90 -14.56 6.17 0.56
CA GLY A 90 -15.50 5.38 -0.22
C GLY A 90 -14.89 4.92 -1.54
N ASP A 91 -15.68 5.03 -2.62
CA ASP A 91 -15.29 4.58 -3.96
C ASP A 91 -14.34 5.55 -4.68
N LYS A 92 -14.14 6.75 -4.12
CA LYS A 92 -13.29 7.80 -4.70
C LYS A 92 -11.86 7.78 -4.19
N MET A 93 -11.43 6.71 -3.53
CA MET A 93 -10.11 6.59 -2.92
C MET A 93 -8.95 6.93 -3.87
N GLU A 94 -9.10 6.65 -5.17
CA GLU A 94 -8.09 6.94 -6.18
C GLU A 94 -7.83 8.44 -6.38
N GLU A 95 -8.79 9.31 -6.04
CA GLU A 95 -8.66 10.78 -6.14
C GLU A 95 -7.80 11.38 -5.01
N PHE A 96 -7.46 10.57 -4.01
CA PHE A 96 -6.76 11.03 -2.81
C PHE A 96 -5.27 10.72 -2.83
N SER A 97 -4.53 11.57 -2.13
CA SER A 97 -3.19 11.29 -1.65
C SER A 97 -3.19 11.24 -0.12
N ILE A 98 -2.31 10.42 0.44
CA ILE A 98 -2.18 10.21 1.88
C ILE A 98 -0.83 10.75 2.36
N LEU A 99 -0.87 11.57 3.41
CA LEU A 99 0.30 12.08 4.11
C LEU A 99 0.37 11.51 5.53
N VAL A 100 1.58 11.21 5.97
CA VAL A 100 1.87 10.89 7.37
C VAL A 100 2.83 11.93 7.94
N PHE A 101 2.46 12.53 9.07
CA PHE A 101 3.27 13.49 9.84
C PHE A 101 3.38 13.01 11.27
N GLY A 102 4.50 12.38 11.65
CA GLY A 102 4.60 11.70 12.93
C GLY A 102 3.39 10.79 13.13
N ASP A 103 2.64 10.97 14.21
CA ASP A 103 1.44 10.18 14.51
C ASP A 103 0.16 10.64 13.79
N GLN A 104 0.21 11.54 12.82
CA GLN A 104 -0.99 12.01 12.11
C GLN A 104 -1.06 11.42 10.71
N LEU A 105 -2.28 11.08 10.28
CA LEU A 105 -2.60 10.57 8.94
C LEU A 105 -3.62 11.52 8.31
N MET A 106 -3.30 12.06 7.13
CA MET A 106 -4.16 12.99 6.42
C MET A 106 -4.44 12.48 5.01
N ALA A 107 -5.65 12.70 4.54
CA ALA A 107 -6.05 12.46 3.16
C ALA A 107 -6.43 13.77 2.49
N TYR A 108 -6.06 13.94 1.24
CA TYR A 108 -6.44 15.12 0.48
C TYR A 108 -6.65 14.78 -0.99
N THR A 109 -7.61 15.46 -1.63
CA THR A 109 -7.81 15.44 -3.07
C THR A 109 -6.94 16.52 -3.72
N GLY A 110 -6.56 16.35 -4.99
CA GLY A 110 -5.77 17.34 -5.73
C GLY A 110 -6.30 18.78 -5.62
N ASP A 111 -5.37 19.74 -5.64
CA ASP A 111 -5.47 21.20 -5.39
C ASP A 111 -5.71 21.68 -3.94
N ALA A 112 -5.80 20.78 -2.97
CA ALA A 112 -5.68 21.21 -1.57
C ALA A 112 -4.21 21.56 -1.26
N THR A 113 -3.91 22.85 -1.16
CA THR A 113 -2.65 23.31 -0.57
C THR A 113 -2.54 22.72 0.83
N ILE A 114 -1.54 21.86 1.06
CA ILE A 114 -1.32 21.21 2.35
C ILE A 114 -0.90 22.30 3.34
N TYR A 115 -1.84 22.83 4.13
CA TYR A 115 -1.52 23.55 5.36
C TYR A 115 -1.21 22.50 6.45
N GLY A 116 -0.11 21.80 6.27
CA GLY A 116 0.53 20.98 7.29
C GLY A 116 1.55 21.81 8.08
N PRO A 117 2.10 21.29 9.19
CA PRO A 117 3.26 21.89 9.82
C PRO A 117 4.37 22.15 8.78
N LYS A 118 5.26 23.13 9.02
CA LYS A 118 6.35 23.55 8.11
C LYS A 118 7.38 22.45 7.75
N GLU A 119 7.09 21.19 8.09
CA GLU A 119 7.98 20.04 8.02
C GLU A 119 7.52 19.11 6.88
N ASP A 120 8.48 18.49 6.20
CA ASP A 120 8.19 17.51 5.16
C ASP A 120 7.49 16.27 5.77
N PRO A 121 6.50 15.66 5.08
CA PRO A 121 5.82 14.48 5.58
C PRO A 121 6.77 13.27 5.65
N ASP A 122 6.62 12.44 6.69
CA ASP A 122 7.31 11.15 6.84
C ASP A 122 6.98 10.19 5.68
N MET A 123 5.80 10.36 5.07
CA MET A 123 5.36 9.65 3.89
C MET A 123 4.36 10.49 3.11
N HIS A 124 4.53 10.50 1.79
CA HIS A 124 3.51 10.92 0.84
C HIS A 124 3.21 9.75 -0.11
N LEU A 125 1.96 9.32 -0.15
CA LEU A 125 1.45 8.26 -1.02
C LEU A 125 0.34 8.79 -1.94
N CYS A 126 0.64 8.88 -3.23
CA CYS A 126 -0.37 9.17 -4.26
C CYS A 126 -1.08 7.88 -4.69
N ILE A 127 -2.40 7.78 -4.43
CA ILE A 127 -3.17 6.56 -4.71
C ILE A 127 -3.41 6.38 -6.21
N ALA A 128 -3.72 7.46 -6.95
CA ALA A 128 -3.80 7.44 -8.40
C ALA A 128 -2.53 6.88 -9.05
N GLY A 129 -1.35 7.32 -8.60
CA GLY A 129 -0.08 6.80 -9.09
C GLY A 129 0.12 5.30 -8.83
N LEU A 130 -0.35 4.79 -7.68
CA LEU A 130 -0.35 3.34 -7.41
C LEU A 130 -1.32 2.60 -8.33
N ARG A 131 -2.53 3.13 -8.55
CA ARG A 131 -3.53 2.56 -9.45
C ARG A 131 -2.98 2.44 -10.87
N ASP A 132 -2.42 3.52 -11.40
CA ASP A 132 -1.86 3.56 -12.75
C ASP A 132 -0.72 2.55 -12.89
N ARG A 133 0.13 2.43 -11.86
CA ARG A 133 1.19 1.41 -11.84
C ARG A 133 0.64 -0.01 -11.84
N VAL A 134 -0.41 -0.26 -11.05
CA VAL A 134 -1.09 -1.55 -11.01
C VAL A 134 -1.68 -1.86 -12.38
N GLN A 135 -2.43 -0.94 -12.98
CA GLN A 135 -3.02 -1.10 -14.31
C GLN A 135 -1.96 -1.36 -15.39
N ASN A 136 -0.88 -0.57 -15.40
CA ASN A 136 0.21 -0.73 -16.36
C ASN A 136 0.92 -2.10 -16.22
N GLN A 137 1.23 -2.55 -15.01
CA GLN A 137 1.83 -3.88 -14.81
C GLN A 137 0.93 -5.02 -15.28
N LEU A 138 -0.39 -4.84 -15.15
CA LEU A 138 -1.37 -5.83 -15.58
C LEU A 138 -1.56 -5.87 -17.10
N LEU A 139 -1.50 -4.71 -17.75
CA LEU A 139 -1.70 -4.58 -19.20
C LEU A 139 -0.46 -5.00 -20.01
N PHE A 140 0.73 -4.66 -19.52
CA PHE A 140 1.95 -4.79 -20.31
C PHE A 140 2.91 -5.88 -19.80
N GLY A 141 2.56 -6.54 -18.69
CA GLY A 141 3.50 -7.43 -18.01
C GLY A 141 4.70 -6.66 -17.46
N THR A 142 5.61 -7.34 -16.76
CA THR A 142 6.73 -6.70 -16.07
C THR A 142 7.68 -5.99 -17.04
N ALA A 143 7.70 -4.65 -17.03
CA ALA A 143 8.98 -3.96 -17.00
C ALA A 143 9.50 -4.12 -15.57
N PRO A 144 10.66 -4.78 -15.33
CA PRO A 144 11.29 -4.69 -14.02
C PRO A 144 11.44 -3.20 -13.71
N ARG A 145 10.94 -2.77 -12.55
CA ARG A 145 11.22 -1.42 -12.06
C ARG A 145 12.73 -1.26 -12.11
N GLU A 146 13.23 -0.30 -12.87
CA GLU A 146 14.65 0.05 -12.81
C GLU A 146 14.98 0.32 -11.35
N LYS A 147 15.89 -0.48 -10.79
CA LYS A 147 16.39 -0.25 -9.43
C LYS A 147 17.02 1.13 -9.44
N LEU A 148 16.38 2.08 -8.77
CA LEU A 148 16.98 3.38 -8.58
C LEU A 148 18.14 3.22 -7.59
N PRO A 149 19.28 3.89 -7.78
CA PRO A 149 20.35 3.93 -6.79
C PRO A 149 19.77 4.36 -5.43
N GLY A 150 19.92 3.53 -4.40
CA GLY A 150 19.34 3.77 -3.08
C GLY A 150 17.99 3.08 -2.83
N ASP A 151 17.42 2.36 -3.80
CA ASP A 151 16.27 1.49 -3.56
C ASP A 151 16.63 0.41 -2.53
N LEU A 152 15.73 0.23 -1.56
CA LEU A 152 15.85 -0.83 -0.55
C LEU A 152 15.27 -2.13 -1.09
N VAL A 153 16.15 -3.08 -1.39
CA VAL A 153 15.78 -4.45 -1.69
C VAL A 153 15.75 -5.24 -0.39
N TRP A 154 14.64 -5.92 -0.14
CA TRP A 154 14.48 -6.74 1.07
C TRP A 154 15.00 -8.15 0.80
N ILE A 155 16.14 -8.50 1.38
CA ILE A 155 16.75 -9.83 1.35
C ILE A 155 16.60 -10.44 2.74
N ASP A 156 15.91 -11.58 2.83
CA ASP A 156 15.65 -12.29 4.11
C ASP A 156 15.05 -11.40 5.21
N GLY A 157 14.18 -10.47 4.81
CA GLY A 157 13.53 -9.54 5.74
C GLY A 157 14.43 -8.39 6.21
N ASN A 158 15.66 -8.28 5.70
CA ASN A 158 16.58 -7.18 5.95
C ASN A 158 16.60 -6.20 4.76
N PRO A 159 16.51 -4.88 5.00
CA PRO A 159 16.60 -3.89 3.95
C PRO A 159 18.07 -3.69 3.52
N VAL A 160 18.40 -4.05 2.29
CA VAL A 160 19.71 -3.86 1.65
C VAL A 160 19.59 -2.77 0.58
N ARG A 161 20.48 -1.77 0.61
CA ARG A 161 20.52 -0.74 -0.44
C ARG A 161 21.22 -1.32 -1.67
N THR A 162 20.62 -1.11 -2.85
CA THR A 162 21.27 -1.34 -4.14
C THR A 162 21.87 -0.08 -4.71
#